data_AF-Q9SWZ1-F1
#
_entry.id   AF-Q9SWZ1-F1
#
_cell.length_a   1.000
_cell.length_b   1.000
_cell.length_c   1.000
_cell.angle_alpha   90.00
_cell.angle_beta   90.00
_cell.angle_gamma   90.00
#
_symmetry.space_group_name_H-M   'P 1'
#
loop_
_entity.id
_entity.type
_entity.pdbx_description
1 polymer ?
#
loop_
_entity_poly.entity_id
_entity_poly.type
_entity_poly.pdbx_seq_one_letter_code
_entity_poly.pdbx_strand_id
1 'polypeptide(L)' 'TSDRAKLDGMYECILCACCSTSCPSYWWNPESYLGPLHSCHANRWIMDSRDE' A
#
# COMPACT_ATOMS: atom_id res chain seq x y z
N THR A 1 -10.15 -4.64 -19.72
CA THR A 1 -8.67 -4.46 -19.66
C THR A 1 -8.25 -3.15 -19.01
N SER A 2 -9.07 -2.09 -19.02
CA SER A 2 -8.75 -0.80 -18.38
C SER A 2 -8.61 -0.87 -16.85
N ASP A 3 -9.36 -1.72 -16.15
CA ASP A 3 -9.27 -1.82 -14.68
C ASP A 3 -7.96 -2.42 -14.19
N ARG A 4 -7.30 -3.24 -15.02
CA ARG A 4 -5.98 -3.77 -14.69
C ARG A 4 -4.91 -2.67 -14.63
N ALA A 5 -5.04 -1.64 -15.47
CA ALA A 5 -4.11 -0.52 -15.46
C ALA A 5 -4.17 0.30 -14.16
N LYS A 6 -5.26 0.19 -13.38
CA LYS A 6 -5.36 0.83 -12.06
C LYS A 6 -4.50 0.15 -11.00
N LEU A 7 -4.12 -1.11 -11.23
CA LEU A 7 -3.30 -1.90 -10.31
C LEU A 7 -1.81 -1.69 -10.56
N ASP A 8 -1.43 -1.18 -11.74
CA ASP A 8 -0.05 -0.88 -12.10
C ASP A 8 0.55 0.14 -11.12
N GLY A 9 1.73 -0.15 -10.61
CA GLY A 9 2.42 0.56 -9.53
C GLY A 9 2.08 0.10 -8.11
N MET A 10 0.99 -0.65 -7.88
CA MET A 10 0.60 -1.12 -6.54
C MET A 10 0.99 -2.59 -6.28
N TYR A 11 0.91 -3.46 -7.29
CA TYR A 11 1.25 -4.89 -7.12
C TYR A 11 2.76 -5.16 -7.20
N GLU A 12 3.53 -4.21 -7.72
CA GLU A 12 4.99 -4.27 -7.86
C GLU A 12 5.73 -4.02 -6.54
N CYS A 13 5.01 -3.72 -5.46
CA CYS A 13 5.57 -3.56 -4.13
C CYS A 13 6.22 -4.88 -3.64
N ILE A 14 7.52 -4.85 -3.33
CA ILE A 14 8.30 -6.02 -2.87
C ILE A 14 8.29 -6.22 -1.35
N LEU A 15 7.46 -5.50 -0.61
CA LEU A 15 7.36 -5.57 0.85
C LEU A 15 8.68 -5.35 1.61
N CYS A 16 9.57 -4.49 1.10
CA CYS A 16 10.87 -4.21 1.74
C CYS A 16 10.81 -3.28 2.97
N ALA A 17 9.63 -2.73 3.29
CA ALA A 17 9.40 -1.77 4.38
C ALA A 17 10.15 -0.42 4.32
N CYS A 18 10.97 -0.16 3.30
CA CYS A 18 11.71 1.11 3.17
C CYS A 18 10.82 2.36 3.21
N CYS A 19 9.61 2.30 2.65
CA CYS A 19 8.67 3.41 2.68
C CYS A 19 8.12 3.67 4.10
N SER A 20 7.85 2.62 4.89
CA SER A 20 7.41 2.75 6.28
C SER A 20 8.52 3.28 7.17
N THR A 21 9.74 2.75 7.02
CA THR A 21 10.90 3.24 7.79
C THR A 21 11.38 4.62 7.36
N SER A 22 11.02 5.11 6.17
CA SER A 22 11.33 6.48 5.73
C SER A 22 10.27 7.51 6.17
N CYS A 23 9.09 7.09 6.63
CA CYS A 23 7.98 7.99 6.92
C CYS A 23 7.98 8.44 8.39
N PRO A 24 8.19 9.75 8.69
CA PRO A 24 8.19 10.23 10.07
C PRO A 24 6.86 9.98 10.80
N SER A 25 5.73 10.00 10.09
CA SER A 25 4.41 9.71 10.68
C SER A 25 4.33 8.28 11.23
N TYR A 26 5.01 7.33 10.58
CA TYR A 26 5.11 5.95 11.07
C TYR A 26 6.02 5.86 12.30
N TRP A 27 7.06 6.68 12.38
CA TRP A 27 7.93 6.75 13.56
C TRP A 27 7.21 7.30 14.79
N TRP A 28 6.42 8.37 14.60
CA TRP A 28 5.75 9.05 15.71
C TRP A 28 4.52 8.30 16.22
N ASN A 29 3.83 7.53 15.38
CA ASN A 29 2.56 6.86 15.75
C ASN A 29 2.45 5.42 15.23
N PRO A 30 3.36 4.50 15.63
CA PRO A 30 3.36 3.14 15.09
C PRO A 30 2.12 2.31 15.45
N GLU A 31 1.42 2.63 16.55
CA GLU A 31 0.21 1.90 16.97
C GLU A 31 -1.04 2.34 16.22
N SER A 32 -1.14 3.62 15.84
CA SER A 32 -2.33 4.17 15.18
C SER A 32 -2.18 4.30 13.67
N TYR A 33 -0.95 4.45 13.16
CA TYR A 33 -0.67 4.56 11.74
C TYR A 33 0.07 3.30 11.26
N LEU A 34 -0.64 2.48 10.48
CA LEU A 34 -0.11 1.22 9.93
C LEU A 34 1.04 1.44 8.93
N GLY A 35 1.21 2.65 8.42
CA GLY A 35 2.30 3.00 7.51
C GLY A 35 1.94 2.91 6.02
N PRO A 36 2.74 3.55 5.16
CA PRO A 36 2.49 3.63 3.73
C PRO A 36 2.52 2.28 3.04
N LEU A 37 3.32 1.31 3.54
CA LEU A 37 3.36 -0.05 3.00
C LEU A 37 1.99 -0.72 3.07
N HIS A 38 1.39 -0.75 4.25
CA HIS A 38 0.08 -1.37 4.47
C HIS A 38 -1.02 -0.62 3.71
N SER A 39 -0.94 0.71 3.65
CA SER A 39 -1.90 1.50 2.86
C SER A 39 -1.81 1.20 1.36
N CYS A 40 -0.62 1.11 0.76
CA CYS A 40 -0.47 0.73 -0.65
C CYS A 40 -1.00 -0.68 -0.91
N HIS A 41 -0.64 -1.63 -0.04
CA HIS A 41 -1.08 -3.02 -0.19
C HIS A 41 -2.61 -3.16 -0.03
N ALA A 42 -3.23 -2.42 0.89
CA ALA A 42 -4.70 -2.40 1.03
C ALA A 42 -5.38 -1.74 -0.17
N ASN A 43 -4.85 -0.62 -0.68
CA ASN A 43 -5.40 0.04 -1.87
C ASN A 43 -5.37 -0.87 -3.10
N ARG A 44 -4.36 -1.75 -3.24
CA ARG A 44 -4.32 -2.77 -4.30
C ARG A 44 -5.50 -3.73 -4.26
N TRP A 45 -6.08 -4.02 -3.10
CA TRP A 45 -7.28 -4.87 -3.00
C TRP A 45 -8.55 -4.04 -3.19
N ILE A 46 -8.64 -2.87 -2.53
CA ILE A 46 -9.79 -1.95 -2.67
C ILE A 46 -10.04 -1.54 -4.13
N MET A 47 -8.98 -1.33 -4.91
CA MET A 47 -9.08 -0.92 -6.32
C MET A 47 -9.25 -2.10 -7.29
N ASP A 48 -9.14 -3.34 -6.80
CA ASP A 48 -9.27 -4.54 -7.61
C ASP A 48 -10.74 -4.87 -7.79
N SER A 49 -11.27 -4.73 -9.00
CA SER A 49 -12.68 -5.05 -9.29
C SER A 49 -13.02 -6.55 -9.13
N ARG A 50 -12.02 -7.39 -8.83
CA ARG A 50 -12.16 -8.82 -8.56
C ARG A 50 -12.26 -9.14 -7.08
N ASP A 51 -12.00 -8.16 -6.21
CA ASP A 51 -12.16 -8.28 -4.76
C ASP A 51 -13.66 -8.16 -4.43
N GLU A 52 -14.18 -9.08 -3.62
CA GLU A 52 -15.62 -9.24 -3.28
C GLU A 52 -15.94 -8.94 -1.82
#